data_AF-A9A2I2-F1
#
_entry.id   AF-A9A2I2-F1
#
_cell.length_a   1.000
_cell.length_b   1.000
_cell.length_c   1.000
_cell.angle_alpha   90.00
_cell.angle_beta   90.00
_cell.angle_gamma   90.00
#
_symmetry.space_group_name_H-M   'P 1'
#
loop_
_entity.id
_entity.type
_entity.pdbx_description
1 polymer ?
#
loop_
_entity_poly.entity_id
_entity_poly.type
_entity_poly.pdbx_seq_one_letter_code
_entity_poly.pdbx_strand_id
1 'polypeptide(L)'
;MIAVGLSVTVVAINFEEFPEINLVRADADKDRISDTSDNCPTIKNENQTDFDNDAVGNLCDPDDDNDGILDILDVFDDNPEEWSDFDFDGIGSNIDPDDDNDGILDSRDAVPIPISEELAIKYLEDIQDCTKIDEGSSRLLCYSQFFGKVAQNQENNSDALELSIALSKIGLIDDCHFVSHEVGHVAFNENPDVIENLIGMDGTMCRGGYFHGVLAAYFHDVQEDGESFPSDYDSVCNALIGTSNYQDCIHGLGHGLVHYFDENLDSSLQMCHDLSFYQNRLCMKGVMMQYTDNVLTRQGMSGDVLSDLCKESQLSGIDFAECSMSIGTTLAFFTNHNFDEGAKSCNLIENKQGQNYCLEGLKLEIQDSEKYEEEPLTLDKREKFQPQFVDETSKVIDIQSPAIISDFQFVPEAGLISFVIDRPQYVVMYVPNEFLTSKMAVTVDGQIPNSISAKGNVLGDDVSMIRFVPDNSGLVMITPLPK
;
A
#
# COMPACT_ATOMS: atom_id res chain seq x y z
N MET A 1 35.00 -69.65 -75.23
CA MET A 1 35.76 -68.56 -74.59
C MET A 1 34.96 -67.28 -74.80
N ILE A 2 34.53 -66.53 -73.79
CA ILE A 2 34.47 -66.76 -72.34
C ILE A 2 33.06 -66.34 -71.91
N ALA A 3 32.34 -67.16 -71.14
CA ALA A 3 31.10 -66.71 -70.52
C ALA A 3 31.46 -66.02 -69.19
N VAL A 4 31.08 -64.75 -69.05
CA VAL A 4 31.21 -64.00 -67.79
C VAL A 4 29.80 -63.74 -67.31
N GLY A 5 29.42 -64.32 -66.17
CA GLY A 5 28.06 -64.22 -65.63
C GLY A 5 27.80 -62.85 -65.01
N LEU A 6 26.61 -62.30 -65.25
CA LEU A 6 26.07 -61.23 -64.42
C LEU A 6 25.57 -61.84 -63.10
N SER A 7 26.20 -61.45 -61.99
CA SER A 7 25.66 -61.66 -60.65
C SER A 7 24.75 -60.49 -60.30
N VAL A 8 23.44 -60.72 -60.22
CA VAL A 8 22.50 -59.75 -59.64
C VAL A 8 22.36 -60.06 -58.15
N THR A 9 23.02 -59.28 -57.32
CA THR A 9 22.82 -59.34 -55.86
C THR A 9 21.63 -58.47 -55.49
N VAL A 10 20.48 -59.09 -55.21
CA VAL A 10 19.35 -58.39 -54.59
C VAL A 10 19.65 -58.24 -53.10
N VAL A 11 20.03 -57.03 -52.69
CA VAL A 11 20.04 -56.68 -51.26
C VAL A 11 18.61 -56.32 -50.90
N ALA A 12 17.91 -57.26 -50.25
CA ALA A 12 16.67 -56.94 -49.56
C ALA A 12 17.04 -56.16 -48.30
N ILE A 13 16.88 -54.84 -48.36
CA ILE A 13 16.92 -53.98 -47.18
C ILE A 13 15.59 -54.18 -46.46
N ASN A 14 15.60 -54.66 -45.22
CA ASN A 14 14.38 -54.65 -44.40
C ASN A 14 13.98 -53.19 -44.17
N PHE A 15 12.71 -52.88 -44.42
CA PHE A 15 12.10 -51.59 -44.08
C PHE A 15 11.56 -51.59 -42.63
N GLU A 16 12.34 -52.17 -41.70
CA GLU A 16 12.10 -52.13 -40.26
C GLU A 16 13.39 -51.63 -39.62
N GLU A 17 13.27 -50.66 -38.70
CA GLU A 17 14.34 -49.75 -38.21
C GLU A 17 14.64 -48.55 -39.13
N PHE A 18 13.62 -47.71 -39.36
CA PHE A 18 13.86 -46.32 -38.97
C PHE A 18 14.12 -46.34 -37.46
N PRO A 19 15.20 -45.73 -36.93
CA PRO A 19 15.14 -45.35 -35.52
C PRO A 19 13.87 -44.51 -35.37
N GLU A 20 13.10 -44.73 -34.31
CA GLU A 20 12.15 -43.70 -33.89
C GLU A 20 12.95 -42.40 -33.88
N ILE A 21 12.55 -41.44 -34.72
CA ILE A 21 13.02 -40.08 -34.51
C ILE A 21 12.38 -39.76 -33.19
N ASN A 22 13.20 -39.87 -32.14
CA ASN A 22 12.88 -39.42 -30.81
C ASN A 22 12.89 -37.90 -30.93
N LEU A 23 11.83 -37.39 -31.56
CA LEU A 23 11.32 -36.06 -31.39
C LEU A 23 11.10 -35.98 -29.89
N VAL A 24 12.15 -35.53 -29.20
CA VAL A 24 11.99 -34.74 -28.01
C VAL A 24 11.07 -33.63 -28.47
N ARG A 25 9.77 -33.86 -28.27
CA ARG A 25 8.80 -32.79 -28.37
C ARG A 25 9.30 -31.78 -27.36
N ALA A 26 9.66 -30.62 -27.87
CA ALA A 26 9.93 -29.52 -26.98
C ALA A 26 8.64 -29.26 -26.19
N ASP A 27 8.88 -29.00 -24.91
CA ASP A 27 7.93 -28.84 -23.82
C ASP A 27 8.69 -27.90 -22.89
N ALA A 28 8.68 -26.62 -23.26
CA ALA A 28 9.63 -25.63 -22.75
C ALA A 28 9.33 -25.24 -21.29
N ASP A 29 8.05 -25.17 -20.93
CA ASP A 29 7.52 -24.81 -19.61
C ASP A 29 7.24 -26.03 -18.71
N LYS A 30 7.09 -27.23 -19.28
CA LYS A 30 6.86 -28.54 -18.62
C LYS A 30 5.42 -28.72 -18.16
N ASP A 31 4.46 -28.29 -18.97
CA ASP A 31 3.03 -28.53 -18.76
C ASP A 31 2.55 -29.93 -19.21
N ARG A 32 3.37 -30.64 -20.00
CA ARG A 32 3.16 -31.98 -20.63
C ARG A 32 2.39 -31.96 -21.97
N ILE A 33 1.99 -30.79 -22.43
CA ILE A 33 1.67 -30.53 -23.83
C ILE A 33 3.03 -30.39 -24.55
N SER A 34 3.04 -29.97 -25.81
CA SER A 34 4.28 -29.84 -26.57
C SER A 34 4.20 -28.60 -27.41
N ASP A 35 5.26 -27.79 -27.48
CA ASP A 35 5.33 -26.46 -28.10
C ASP A 35 4.63 -26.32 -29.48
N THR A 36 4.47 -27.42 -30.24
CA THR A 36 3.79 -27.47 -31.55
C THR A 36 2.27 -27.70 -31.49
N SER A 37 1.70 -27.81 -30.30
CA SER A 37 0.30 -28.16 -30.01
C SER A 37 -0.14 -27.59 -28.66
N ASP A 38 0.58 -26.56 -28.23
CA ASP A 38 0.48 -25.85 -26.97
C ASP A 38 0.07 -24.43 -27.33
N ASN A 39 -1.00 -23.91 -26.75
CA ASN A 39 -1.47 -22.55 -26.99
C ASN A 39 -0.72 -21.51 -26.13
N CYS A 40 0.03 -21.92 -25.09
CA CYS A 40 0.98 -21.07 -24.36
C CYS A 40 2.38 -21.72 -24.22
N PRO A 41 3.18 -21.86 -25.30
CA PRO A 41 4.47 -22.59 -25.32
C PRO A 41 5.59 -22.16 -24.35
N THR A 42 5.34 -21.18 -23.48
CA THR A 42 6.26 -20.71 -22.45
C THR A 42 5.60 -20.51 -21.07
N ILE A 43 4.29 -20.71 -20.92
CA ILE A 43 3.52 -20.45 -19.70
C ILE A 43 2.60 -21.63 -19.38
N LYS A 44 2.96 -22.32 -18.30
CA LYS A 44 2.48 -23.67 -17.98
C LYS A 44 0.96 -23.79 -17.77
N ASN A 45 0.23 -24.21 -18.80
CA ASN A 45 -1.25 -24.32 -18.79
C ASN A 45 -1.77 -25.74 -19.18
N GLU A 46 -1.62 -26.74 -18.27
CA GLU A 46 -2.00 -28.16 -18.55
C GLU A 46 -3.49 -28.36 -18.98
N ASN A 47 -4.34 -27.35 -18.80
CA ASN A 47 -5.75 -27.31 -19.18
C ASN A 47 -6.00 -26.80 -20.62
N GLN A 48 -5.08 -26.01 -21.19
CA GLN A 48 -5.18 -25.40 -22.53
C GLN A 48 -6.55 -24.71 -22.74
N THR A 49 -6.93 -23.83 -21.80
CA THR A 49 -8.07 -22.93 -21.98
C THR A 49 -7.77 -21.90 -23.06
N ASP A 50 -8.85 -21.50 -23.74
CA ASP A 50 -8.91 -20.71 -24.98
C ASP A 50 -10.39 -20.30 -25.11
N PHE A 51 -10.82 -19.17 -24.51
CA PHE A 51 -12.25 -18.81 -24.45
C PHE A 51 -12.75 -18.26 -25.78
N ASP A 52 -11.98 -17.38 -26.43
CA ASP A 52 -12.30 -16.80 -27.74
C ASP A 52 -12.09 -17.74 -28.95
N ASN A 53 -11.26 -18.79 -28.80
CA ASN A 53 -10.87 -19.76 -29.84
C ASN A 53 -9.93 -19.19 -30.93
N ASP A 54 -9.05 -18.22 -30.62
CA ASP A 54 -8.01 -17.70 -31.53
C ASP A 54 -6.77 -18.61 -31.64
N ALA A 55 -6.57 -19.50 -30.66
CA ALA A 55 -5.46 -20.45 -30.48
C ALA A 55 -4.16 -19.91 -29.83
N VAL A 56 -4.18 -18.71 -29.28
CA VAL A 56 -3.48 -18.36 -28.03
C VAL A 56 -4.25 -19.01 -26.86
N GLY A 57 -3.66 -19.07 -25.67
CA GLY A 57 -4.34 -19.61 -24.49
C GLY A 57 -4.39 -18.61 -23.37
N ASN A 58 -5.37 -18.72 -22.50
CA ASN A 58 -5.65 -17.66 -21.53
C ASN A 58 -4.45 -17.20 -20.69
N LEU A 59 -3.57 -18.12 -20.28
CA LEU A 59 -2.39 -17.74 -19.48
C LEU A 59 -1.33 -16.93 -20.26
N CYS A 60 -1.55 -16.66 -21.55
CA CYS A 60 -0.68 -15.91 -22.42
C CYS A 60 -1.41 -15.02 -23.45
N ASP A 61 -2.74 -14.96 -23.40
CA ASP A 61 -3.52 -13.88 -24.01
C ASP A 61 -3.57 -12.68 -23.05
N PRO A 62 -3.73 -11.45 -23.55
CA PRO A 62 -4.13 -10.30 -22.73
C PRO A 62 -5.60 -9.85 -22.89
N ASP A 63 -6.40 -10.57 -23.69
CA ASP A 63 -7.81 -10.30 -24.01
C ASP A 63 -8.52 -11.66 -24.24
N ASP A 64 -8.78 -12.39 -23.14
CA ASP A 64 -9.15 -13.81 -23.10
C ASP A 64 -10.40 -14.20 -23.93
N ASP A 65 -11.34 -13.27 -24.11
CA ASP A 65 -12.59 -13.46 -24.85
C ASP A 65 -12.74 -12.62 -26.14
N ASN A 66 -11.77 -11.73 -26.39
CA ASN A 66 -11.64 -10.88 -27.58
C ASN A 66 -12.77 -9.84 -27.76
N ASP A 67 -13.35 -9.33 -26.66
CA ASP A 67 -14.31 -8.21 -26.68
C ASP A 67 -13.63 -6.84 -26.91
N GLY A 68 -12.35 -6.70 -26.56
CA GLY A 68 -11.52 -5.50 -26.70
C GLY A 68 -11.21 -4.74 -25.40
N ILE A 69 -11.71 -5.21 -24.26
CA ILE A 69 -11.19 -4.92 -22.92
C ILE A 69 -9.96 -5.83 -22.69
N LEU A 70 -9.09 -5.50 -21.72
CA LEU A 70 -7.96 -6.37 -21.36
C LEU A 70 -8.29 -7.02 -20.04
N ASP A 71 -7.93 -8.29 -19.80
CA ASP A 71 -8.31 -9.06 -18.59
C ASP A 71 -8.02 -8.34 -17.26
N ILE A 72 -6.99 -7.49 -17.24
CA ILE A 72 -6.60 -6.64 -16.10
C ILE A 72 -7.59 -5.49 -15.77
N LEU A 73 -8.56 -5.25 -16.64
CA LEU A 73 -9.69 -4.33 -16.53
C LEU A 73 -11.04 -5.05 -16.62
N ASP A 74 -11.03 -6.30 -17.08
CA ASP A 74 -12.21 -7.12 -17.28
C ASP A 74 -12.49 -7.97 -16.03
N VAL A 75 -13.68 -7.81 -15.45
CA VAL A 75 -14.10 -8.60 -14.28
C VAL A 75 -14.68 -9.97 -14.70
N PHE A 76 -14.97 -10.15 -15.99
CA PHE A 76 -15.66 -11.27 -16.59
C PHE A 76 -14.95 -11.81 -17.84
N ASP A 77 -13.62 -12.00 -17.74
CA ASP A 77 -12.66 -12.53 -18.73
C ASP A 77 -13.04 -13.84 -19.49
N ASP A 78 -14.21 -14.42 -19.24
CA ASP A 78 -14.77 -15.58 -19.94
C ASP A 78 -16.02 -15.32 -20.80
N ASN A 79 -16.46 -14.06 -20.93
CA ASN A 79 -17.77 -13.70 -21.47
C ASN A 79 -17.80 -12.38 -22.29
N PRO A 80 -17.70 -12.43 -23.64
CA PRO A 80 -17.54 -11.24 -24.50
C PRO A 80 -18.85 -10.47 -24.75
N GLU A 81 -19.80 -10.58 -23.82
CA GLU A 81 -21.00 -9.77 -23.68
C GLU A 81 -21.04 -9.03 -22.32
N GLU A 82 -19.98 -9.08 -21.50
CA GLU A 82 -19.86 -8.41 -20.19
C GLU A 82 -18.41 -8.13 -19.82
N TRP A 83 -18.12 -7.00 -19.15
CA TRP A 83 -16.77 -6.70 -18.64
C TRP A 83 -16.73 -6.00 -17.26
N SER A 84 -17.86 -5.46 -16.79
CA SER A 84 -17.90 -4.48 -15.68
C SER A 84 -18.79 -4.90 -14.51
N ASP A 85 -18.30 -4.62 -13.29
CA ASP A 85 -18.99 -4.72 -11.98
C ASP A 85 -18.37 -3.63 -11.07
N PHE A 86 -18.82 -2.38 -11.25
CA PHE A 86 -18.20 -1.19 -10.63
C PHE A 86 -18.83 -0.75 -9.30
N ASP A 87 -19.93 -1.37 -8.90
CA ASP A 87 -20.52 -1.27 -7.57
C ASP A 87 -20.07 -2.44 -6.65
N PHE A 88 -19.51 -3.50 -7.24
CA PHE A 88 -18.82 -4.64 -6.60
C PHE A 88 -19.79 -5.60 -5.87
N ASP A 89 -20.91 -5.85 -6.53
CA ASP A 89 -22.02 -6.70 -6.09
C ASP A 89 -21.80 -8.19 -6.46
N GLY A 90 -21.08 -8.44 -7.56
CA GLY A 90 -20.87 -9.76 -8.15
C GLY A 90 -21.83 -10.11 -9.30
N ILE A 91 -22.51 -9.11 -9.85
CA ILE A 91 -23.37 -9.17 -11.04
C ILE A 91 -22.82 -8.16 -12.05
N GLY A 92 -22.70 -8.55 -13.32
CA GLY A 92 -22.18 -7.66 -14.36
C GLY A 92 -23.21 -6.63 -14.86
N SER A 93 -22.75 -5.42 -15.19
CA SER A 93 -23.59 -4.25 -15.52
C SER A 93 -24.56 -4.47 -16.70
N ASN A 94 -24.32 -5.42 -17.62
CA ASN A 94 -25.25 -5.71 -18.72
C ASN A 94 -26.46 -6.59 -18.29
N ILE A 95 -26.39 -7.22 -17.11
CA ILE A 95 -27.47 -8.06 -16.57
C ILE A 95 -27.97 -7.62 -15.19
N ASP A 96 -27.27 -6.70 -14.52
CA ASP A 96 -27.78 -6.05 -13.32
C ASP A 96 -29.03 -5.18 -13.64
N PRO A 97 -29.98 -5.05 -12.71
CA PRO A 97 -31.09 -4.12 -12.83
C PRO A 97 -31.02 -2.91 -11.88
N ASP A 98 -29.87 -2.62 -11.26
CA ASP A 98 -29.60 -1.55 -10.28
C ASP A 98 -28.08 -1.17 -10.28
N ASP A 99 -27.44 -0.94 -11.45
CA ASP A 99 -25.95 -0.93 -11.65
C ASP A 99 -25.10 -0.04 -10.69
N ASP A 100 -25.69 0.95 -10.00
CA ASP A 100 -24.99 1.78 -9.00
C ASP A 100 -25.33 1.44 -7.53
N ASN A 101 -26.20 0.45 -7.34
CA ASN A 101 -26.75 -0.07 -6.08
C ASN A 101 -27.35 1.02 -5.14
N ASP A 102 -27.84 2.15 -5.68
CA ASP A 102 -28.54 3.18 -4.88
C ASP A 102 -29.96 2.75 -4.42
N GLY A 103 -30.51 1.72 -5.05
CA GLY A 103 -31.85 1.15 -4.80
C GLY A 103 -32.95 1.60 -5.78
N ILE A 104 -32.61 2.30 -6.87
CA ILE A 104 -33.53 2.81 -7.89
C ILE A 104 -33.20 2.20 -9.27
N LEU A 105 -33.65 0.96 -9.49
CA LEU A 105 -33.54 0.26 -10.79
C LEU A 105 -33.44 1.16 -12.03
N ASP A 106 -32.35 1.10 -12.78
CA ASP A 106 -31.90 1.94 -13.92
C ASP A 106 -33.01 2.33 -14.91
N SER A 107 -33.94 1.41 -15.19
CA SER A 107 -35.21 1.68 -15.91
C SER A 107 -36.05 2.87 -15.38
N ARG A 108 -35.72 3.39 -14.19
CA ARG A 108 -36.36 4.50 -13.48
C ARG A 108 -35.35 5.53 -12.97
N ASP A 109 -34.05 5.30 -13.11
CA ASP A 109 -33.05 6.26 -12.64
C ASP A 109 -32.73 7.35 -13.66
N ALA A 110 -32.07 8.41 -13.18
CA ALA A 110 -31.54 9.51 -13.95
C ALA A 110 -30.01 9.42 -14.15
N VAL A 111 -29.30 8.67 -13.30
CA VAL A 111 -27.86 8.40 -13.30
C VAL A 111 -27.69 6.89 -13.01
N PRO A 112 -28.01 6.01 -13.98
CA PRO A 112 -28.16 4.57 -13.73
C PRO A 112 -26.88 3.79 -13.46
N ILE A 113 -25.69 4.39 -13.64
CA ILE A 113 -24.40 3.71 -13.52
C ILE A 113 -23.47 4.46 -12.54
N PRO A 114 -22.52 3.76 -11.90
CA PRO A 114 -21.50 4.39 -11.07
C PRO A 114 -20.68 5.42 -11.88
N ILE A 115 -20.34 6.55 -11.25
CA ILE A 115 -19.46 7.55 -11.88
C ILE A 115 -18.08 6.96 -12.23
N SER A 116 -17.61 5.97 -11.46
CA SER A 116 -16.40 5.21 -11.76
C SER A 116 -16.51 4.40 -13.06
N GLU A 117 -17.67 3.84 -13.38
CA GLU A 117 -17.91 3.14 -14.65
C GLU A 117 -17.97 4.13 -15.82
N GLU A 118 -18.72 5.23 -15.68
CA GLU A 118 -18.78 6.29 -16.71
C GLU A 118 -17.38 6.80 -17.05
N LEU A 119 -16.54 7.04 -16.03
CA LEU A 119 -15.17 7.48 -16.22
C LEU A 119 -14.25 6.39 -16.78
N ALA A 120 -14.39 5.13 -16.37
CA ALA A 120 -13.62 4.01 -16.91
C ALA A 120 -13.87 3.86 -18.43
N ILE A 121 -15.14 3.85 -18.86
CA ILE A 121 -15.53 3.82 -20.27
C ILE A 121 -14.97 5.03 -21.04
N LYS A 122 -15.11 6.23 -20.47
CA LYS A 122 -14.67 7.50 -21.08
C LYS A 122 -13.16 7.59 -21.28
N TYR A 123 -12.38 6.96 -20.40
CA TYR A 123 -10.92 7.03 -20.39
C TYR A 123 -10.23 5.68 -20.68
N LEU A 124 -10.98 4.68 -21.18
CA LEU A 124 -10.50 3.33 -21.40
C LEU A 124 -9.15 3.26 -22.15
N GLU A 125 -9.01 4.01 -23.27
CA GLU A 125 -7.77 4.08 -24.04
C GLU A 125 -6.60 4.65 -23.22
N ASP A 126 -6.81 5.71 -22.44
CA ASP A 126 -5.78 6.34 -21.58
C ASP A 126 -5.36 5.39 -20.44
N ILE A 127 -6.31 4.66 -19.85
CA ILE A 127 -6.08 3.69 -18.78
C ILE A 127 -5.29 2.49 -19.31
N GLN A 128 -5.72 1.88 -20.42
CA GLN A 128 -5.03 0.79 -21.10
C GLN A 128 -3.65 1.19 -21.66
N ASP A 129 -3.39 2.46 -21.95
CA ASP A 129 -2.06 2.89 -22.41
C ASP A 129 -0.99 2.82 -21.31
N CYS A 130 -1.36 2.99 -20.04
CA CYS A 130 -0.44 2.79 -18.92
C CYS A 130 -0.13 1.31 -18.64
N THR A 131 -1.05 0.38 -18.92
CA THR A 131 -0.87 -1.05 -18.63
C THR A 131 0.23 -1.69 -19.48
N LYS A 132 0.43 -1.18 -20.71
CA LYS A 132 1.44 -1.57 -21.69
C LYS A 132 2.89 -1.23 -21.27
N ILE A 133 3.09 -0.67 -20.07
CA ILE A 133 4.40 -0.27 -19.54
C ILE A 133 4.88 -1.34 -18.54
N ASP A 134 5.84 -2.18 -18.98
CA ASP A 134 6.45 -3.25 -18.16
C ASP A 134 7.15 -2.73 -16.89
N GLU A 135 7.71 -1.51 -16.92
CA GLU A 135 8.45 -0.93 -15.80
C GLU A 135 7.51 -0.28 -14.79
N GLY A 136 7.39 -0.90 -13.60
CA GLY A 136 6.47 -0.46 -12.53
C GLY A 136 6.54 1.02 -12.18
N SER A 137 7.74 1.61 -12.05
CA SER A 137 7.90 3.05 -11.83
C SER A 137 7.31 3.91 -12.95
N SER A 138 7.54 3.53 -14.21
CA SER A 138 7.03 4.26 -15.37
C SER A 138 5.51 4.08 -15.53
N ARG A 139 4.97 2.91 -15.15
CA ARG A 139 3.53 2.65 -15.10
C ARG A 139 2.82 3.45 -14.01
N LEU A 140 3.35 3.46 -12.78
CA LEU A 140 2.77 4.21 -11.66
C LEU A 140 2.80 5.72 -11.93
N LEU A 141 3.88 6.23 -12.52
CA LEU A 141 3.98 7.62 -12.98
C LEU A 141 2.97 7.93 -14.11
N CYS A 142 2.70 6.97 -15.01
CA CYS A 142 1.67 7.10 -16.04
C CYS A 142 0.28 7.26 -15.41
N TYR A 143 -0.10 6.41 -14.45
CA TYR A 143 -1.37 6.53 -13.74
C TYR A 143 -1.48 7.84 -12.95
N SER A 144 -0.45 8.22 -12.18
CA SER A 144 -0.42 9.50 -11.47
C SER A 144 -0.67 10.69 -12.43
N GLN A 145 0.00 10.72 -13.58
CA GLN A 145 -0.22 11.75 -14.61
C GLN A 145 -1.58 11.68 -15.31
N PHE A 146 -2.18 10.49 -15.43
CA PHE A 146 -3.54 10.32 -15.95
C PHE A 146 -4.56 10.89 -14.94
N PHE A 147 -4.53 10.42 -13.70
CA PHE A 147 -5.43 10.86 -12.64
C PHE A 147 -5.30 12.35 -12.31
N GLY A 148 -4.08 12.89 -12.31
CA GLY A 148 -3.84 14.33 -12.20
C GLY A 148 -4.41 15.16 -13.35
N LYS A 149 -4.66 14.58 -14.55
CA LYS A 149 -5.42 15.25 -15.63
C LYS A 149 -6.92 15.08 -15.46
N VAL A 150 -7.40 13.92 -14.99
CA VAL A 150 -8.83 13.73 -14.71
C VAL A 150 -9.26 14.77 -13.67
N ALA A 151 -8.48 14.94 -12.61
CA ALA A 151 -8.68 15.93 -11.54
C ALA A 151 -8.61 17.43 -11.97
N GLN A 152 -8.23 17.76 -13.22
CA GLN A 152 -8.18 19.17 -13.69
C GLN A 152 -9.57 19.75 -13.99
N ASN A 153 -10.42 19.85 -12.96
CA ASN A 153 -11.64 20.66 -12.83
C ASN A 153 -12.26 20.34 -11.45
N GLN A 154 -12.88 21.33 -10.79
CA GLN A 154 -13.52 21.13 -9.48
C GLN A 154 -14.57 20.00 -9.47
N GLU A 155 -15.28 19.80 -10.58
CA GLU A 155 -16.28 18.74 -10.74
C GLU A 155 -15.62 17.34 -10.74
N ASN A 156 -14.45 17.19 -11.37
CA ASN A 156 -13.81 15.89 -11.57
C ASN A 156 -12.92 15.44 -10.39
N ASN A 157 -12.64 16.31 -9.41
CA ASN A 157 -11.74 16.00 -8.29
C ASN A 157 -12.21 14.80 -7.47
N SER A 158 -13.51 14.75 -7.15
CA SER A 158 -14.13 13.65 -6.41
C SER A 158 -14.20 12.40 -7.29
N ASP A 159 -14.60 12.57 -8.55
CA ASP A 159 -14.80 11.46 -9.48
C ASP A 159 -13.47 10.77 -9.83
N ALA A 160 -12.37 11.52 -9.91
CA ALA A 160 -11.01 11.00 -10.06
C ALA A 160 -10.58 10.16 -8.83
N LEU A 161 -10.97 10.58 -7.62
CA LEU A 161 -10.72 9.80 -6.41
C LEU A 161 -11.53 8.50 -6.41
N GLU A 162 -12.83 8.55 -6.69
CA GLU A 162 -13.68 7.34 -6.73
C GLU A 162 -13.28 6.39 -7.87
N LEU A 163 -12.87 6.90 -9.05
CA LEU A 163 -12.25 6.07 -10.09
C LEU A 163 -10.95 5.42 -9.61
N SER A 164 -10.08 6.13 -8.89
CA SER A 164 -8.84 5.54 -8.37
C SER A 164 -9.11 4.42 -7.36
N ILE A 165 -10.16 4.57 -6.54
CA ILE A 165 -10.63 3.53 -5.62
C ILE A 165 -11.17 2.32 -6.38
N ALA A 166 -12.00 2.53 -7.41
CA ALA A 166 -12.57 1.46 -8.21
C ALA A 166 -11.49 0.66 -8.96
N LEU A 167 -10.57 1.34 -9.64
CA LEU A 167 -9.46 0.69 -10.36
C LEU A 167 -8.45 0.03 -9.41
N SER A 168 -8.36 0.47 -8.14
CA SER A 168 -7.60 -0.25 -7.11
C SER A 168 -8.28 -1.56 -6.71
N LYS A 169 -9.61 -1.60 -6.57
CA LYS A 169 -10.36 -2.81 -6.15
C LYS A 169 -10.26 -3.95 -7.17
N ILE A 170 -10.24 -3.64 -8.47
CA ILE A 170 -10.01 -4.64 -9.53
C ILE A 170 -8.52 -5.01 -9.71
N GLY A 171 -7.62 -4.48 -8.87
CA GLY A 171 -6.19 -4.82 -8.90
C GLY A 171 -5.36 -4.13 -9.98
N LEU A 172 -5.94 -3.22 -10.76
CA LEU A 172 -5.23 -2.48 -11.82
C LEU A 172 -4.22 -1.48 -11.24
N ILE A 173 -4.59 -0.80 -10.15
CA ILE A 173 -3.73 0.18 -9.46
C ILE A 173 -3.14 -0.48 -8.22
N ASP A 174 -1.89 -0.97 -8.33
CA ASP A 174 -1.14 -1.57 -7.22
C ASP A 174 -0.90 -0.61 -6.04
N ASP A 175 -0.85 0.71 -6.30
CA ASP A 175 -0.62 1.76 -5.30
C ASP A 175 -1.62 2.91 -5.48
N CYS A 176 -2.80 2.73 -4.90
CA CYS A 176 -3.83 3.75 -4.90
C CYS A 176 -3.43 4.99 -4.10
N HIS A 177 -2.54 4.86 -3.10
CA HIS A 177 -2.12 5.97 -2.24
C HIS A 177 -1.32 7.01 -3.04
N PHE A 178 -0.34 6.55 -3.82
CA PHE A 178 0.47 7.43 -4.67
C PHE A 178 -0.34 8.08 -5.79
N VAL A 179 -1.29 7.35 -6.38
CA VAL A 179 -2.16 7.88 -7.44
C VAL A 179 -3.12 8.94 -6.87
N SER A 180 -3.81 8.63 -5.77
CA SER A 180 -4.76 9.56 -5.16
C SER A 180 -4.08 10.76 -4.52
N HIS A 181 -2.83 10.64 -4.07
CA HIS A 181 -2.00 11.77 -3.64
C HIS A 181 -1.87 12.84 -4.72
N GLU A 182 -1.62 12.46 -5.98
CA GLU A 182 -1.61 13.45 -7.08
C GLU A 182 -3.00 14.05 -7.31
N VAL A 183 -4.07 13.26 -7.20
CA VAL A 183 -5.46 13.77 -7.30
C VAL A 183 -5.72 14.84 -6.22
N GLY A 184 -5.35 14.57 -4.96
CA GLY A 184 -5.52 15.53 -3.86
C GLY A 184 -4.67 16.79 -4.01
N HIS A 185 -3.42 16.63 -4.47
CA HIS A 185 -2.52 17.73 -4.75
C HIS A 185 -3.07 18.64 -5.87
N VAL A 186 -3.56 18.08 -6.97
CA VAL A 186 -4.25 18.84 -8.04
C VAL A 186 -5.54 19.48 -7.52
N ALA A 187 -6.32 18.75 -6.71
CA ALA A 187 -7.60 19.23 -6.20
C ALA A 187 -7.47 20.51 -5.36
N PHE A 188 -6.43 20.61 -4.52
CA PHE A 188 -6.15 21.83 -3.76
C PHE A 188 -5.73 22.99 -4.68
N ASN A 189 -4.87 22.73 -5.66
CA ASN A 189 -4.39 23.74 -6.62
C ASN A 189 -5.54 24.33 -7.47
N GLU A 190 -6.56 23.52 -7.81
CA GLU A 190 -7.78 23.98 -8.49
C GLU A 190 -8.82 24.61 -7.54
N ASN A 191 -8.83 24.20 -6.26
CA ASN A 191 -9.72 24.74 -5.24
C ASN A 191 -9.20 24.58 -3.79
N PRO A 192 -8.61 25.62 -3.17
CA PRO A 192 -8.16 25.57 -1.78
C PRO A 192 -9.28 25.25 -0.76
N ASP A 193 -10.54 25.58 -1.07
CA ASP A 193 -11.70 25.27 -0.21
C ASP A 193 -11.95 23.73 -0.09
N VAL A 194 -11.31 22.90 -0.93
CA VAL A 194 -11.41 21.42 -0.85
C VAL A 194 -10.97 20.86 0.51
N ILE A 195 -10.16 21.62 1.25
CA ILE A 195 -9.70 21.26 2.60
C ILE A 195 -10.87 21.09 3.59
N GLU A 196 -12.02 21.77 3.37
CA GLU A 196 -13.23 21.58 4.19
C GLU A 196 -13.87 20.19 4.00
N ASN A 197 -13.66 19.55 2.83
CA ASN A 197 -14.21 18.24 2.50
C ASN A 197 -13.41 17.06 3.11
N LEU A 198 -12.25 17.33 3.72
CA LEU A 198 -11.44 16.32 4.41
C LEU A 198 -12.06 15.92 5.77
N ILE A 199 -12.94 16.74 6.33
CA ILE A 199 -13.58 16.51 7.63
C ILE A 199 -14.47 15.27 7.56
N GLY A 200 -14.09 14.23 8.31
CA GLY A 200 -14.82 12.96 8.35
C GLY A 200 -14.44 11.95 7.26
N MET A 201 -13.45 12.25 6.42
CA MET A 201 -12.86 11.28 5.50
C MET A 201 -12.20 10.13 6.30
N ASP A 202 -12.38 8.89 5.85
CA ASP A 202 -11.71 7.73 6.43
C ASP A 202 -10.26 7.59 5.92
N GLY A 203 -9.43 6.90 6.70
CA GLY A 203 -8.01 6.66 6.39
C GLY A 203 -7.76 5.38 5.61
N THR A 204 -8.63 5.03 4.65
CA THR A 204 -8.30 3.98 3.66
C THR A 204 -7.16 4.44 2.75
N MET A 205 -6.37 3.52 2.20
CA MET A 205 -5.12 3.83 1.45
C MET A 205 -5.32 4.94 0.40
N CYS A 206 -6.37 4.83 -0.43
CA CYS A 206 -6.74 5.83 -1.43
C CYS A 206 -7.16 7.18 -0.80
N ARG A 207 -8.06 7.18 0.19
CA ARG A 207 -8.59 8.42 0.76
C ARG A 207 -7.52 9.16 1.58
N GLY A 208 -6.68 8.42 2.32
CA GLY A 208 -5.49 8.93 2.99
C GLY A 208 -4.47 9.51 2.02
N GLY A 209 -4.25 8.88 0.85
CA GLY A 209 -3.38 9.44 -0.20
C GLY A 209 -3.87 10.79 -0.71
N TYR A 210 -5.14 10.89 -1.10
CA TYR A 210 -5.78 12.16 -1.48
C TYR A 210 -5.65 13.22 -0.38
N PHE A 211 -5.94 12.82 0.86
CA PHE A 211 -5.82 13.67 2.03
C PHE A 211 -4.36 14.18 2.23
N HIS A 212 -3.35 13.33 2.07
CA HIS A 212 -1.93 13.73 2.10
C HIS A 212 -1.57 14.68 0.96
N GLY A 213 -2.07 14.44 -0.25
CA GLY A 213 -1.86 15.30 -1.41
C GLY A 213 -2.38 16.73 -1.20
N VAL A 214 -3.59 16.87 -0.63
CA VAL A 214 -4.16 18.18 -0.27
C VAL A 214 -3.29 18.89 0.78
N LEU A 215 -2.82 18.17 1.81
CA LEU A 215 -1.90 18.76 2.79
C LEU A 215 -0.55 19.16 2.18
N ALA A 216 0.02 18.35 1.28
CA ALA A 216 1.27 18.65 0.60
C ALA A 216 1.18 19.94 -0.23
N ALA A 217 0.10 20.10 -0.99
CA ALA A 217 -0.18 21.32 -1.75
C ALA A 217 -0.41 22.54 -0.84
N TYR A 218 -1.22 22.39 0.22
CA TYR A 218 -1.45 23.46 1.20
C TYR A 218 -0.16 23.97 1.85
N PHE A 219 0.71 23.06 2.30
CA PHE A 219 1.97 23.45 2.94
C PHE A 219 3.03 23.97 1.96
N HIS A 220 2.92 23.65 0.67
CA HIS A 220 3.67 24.32 -0.38
C HIS A 220 3.23 25.78 -0.57
N ASP A 221 1.92 26.04 -0.65
CA ASP A 221 1.35 27.40 -0.81
C ASP A 221 1.71 28.32 0.38
N VAL A 222 1.60 27.80 1.62
CA VAL A 222 2.04 28.48 2.85
C VAL A 222 3.54 28.86 2.81
N GLN A 223 4.38 28.05 2.18
CA GLN A 223 5.81 28.34 1.98
C GLN A 223 6.03 29.43 0.92
N GLU A 224 5.31 29.37 -0.22
CA GLU A 224 5.46 30.34 -1.31
C GLU A 224 5.03 31.75 -0.90
N ASP A 225 3.95 31.86 -0.13
CA ASP A 225 3.49 33.14 0.47
C ASP A 225 4.43 33.66 1.58
N GLY A 226 5.37 32.82 2.04
CA GLY A 226 6.32 33.15 3.10
C GLY A 226 5.67 33.30 4.47
N GLU A 227 4.52 32.65 4.69
CA GLU A 227 3.87 32.60 5.98
C GLU A 227 4.65 31.71 6.96
N SER A 228 4.48 31.95 8.27
CA SER A 228 5.06 31.07 9.27
C SER A 228 4.23 29.80 9.39
N PHE A 229 4.89 28.63 9.37
CA PHE A 229 4.26 27.35 9.71
C PHE A 229 3.32 27.49 10.93
N PRO A 230 2.07 26.99 10.86
CA PRO A 230 1.13 27.09 11.97
C PRO A 230 1.72 26.57 13.27
N SER A 231 1.86 27.44 14.28
CA SER A 231 2.69 27.19 15.47
C SER A 231 2.14 26.14 16.46
N ASP A 232 1.08 25.44 16.09
CA ASP A 232 0.39 24.45 16.90
C ASP A 232 -0.17 23.34 15.98
N TYR A 233 0.52 22.21 15.91
CA TYR A 233 0.13 21.05 15.10
C TYR A 233 -1.20 20.43 15.55
N ASP A 234 -1.54 20.53 16.85
CA ASP A 234 -2.84 20.13 17.32
C ASP A 234 -3.90 21.06 16.74
N SER A 235 -3.63 22.36 16.58
CA SER A 235 -4.54 23.25 15.85
C SER A 235 -4.69 22.87 14.38
N VAL A 236 -3.63 22.41 13.70
CA VAL A 236 -3.70 21.97 12.29
C VAL A 236 -4.63 20.75 12.18
N CYS A 237 -4.30 19.63 12.83
CA CYS A 237 -5.11 18.41 12.70
C CYS A 237 -6.52 18.55 13.28
N ASN A 238 -6.69 19.25 14.41
CA ASN A 238 -8.03 19.42 14.99
C ASN A 238 -8.89 20.44 14.24
N ALA A 239 -8.32 21.47 13.58
CA ALA A 239 -9.10 22.45 12.82
C ALA A 239 -9.42 21.98 11.39
N LEU A 240 -8.51 21.23 10.74
CA LEU A 240 -8.69 20.79 9.36
C LEU A 240 -9.59 19.54 9.22
N ILE A 241 -9.74 18.72 10.26
CA ILE A 241 -10.26 17.34 10.11
C ILE A 241 -11.18 16.90 11.27
N GLY A 242 -10.94 17.43 12.48
CA GLY A 242 -11.57 16.93 13.69
C GLY A 242 -10.95 15.61 14.18
N THR A 243 -11.70 14.83 14.96
CA THR A 243 -11.15 13.71 15.74
C THR A 243 -11.09 12.36 15.01
N SER A 244 -11.64 12.23 13.80
CA SER A 244 -11.89 10.93 13.17
C SER A 244 -10.67 10.24 12.56
N ASN A 245 -9.62 10.98 12.19
CA ASN A 245 -8.47 10.39 11.48
C ASN A 245 -7.11 11.09 11.81
N TYR A 246 -6.87 11.37 13.09
CA TYR A 246 -5.68 12.14 13.53
C TYR A 246 -4.33 11.48 13.19
N GLN A 247 -4.26 10.15 13.10
CA GLN A 247 -3.01 9.45 12.76
C GLN A 247 -2.56 9.75 11.33
N ASP A 248 -3.50 9.65 10.40
CA ASP A 248 -3.34 9.97 8.99
C ASP A 248 -2.98 11.44 8.82
N CYS A 249 -3.62 12.35 9.59
CA CYS A 249 -3.20 13.75 9.66
C CYS A 249 -1.72 13.93 9.99
N ILE A 250 -1.24 13.30 11.05
CA ILE A 250 0.15 13.45 11.48
C ILE A 250 1.12 12.78 10.50
N HIS A 251 0.66 11.76 9.75
CA HIS A 251 1.42 11.21 8.62
C HIS A 251 1.50 12.21 7.47
N GLY A 252 0.36 12.70 6.95
CA GLY A 252 0.28 13.70 5.88
C GLY A 252 0.93 15.04 6.20
N LEU A 253 0.95 15.44 7.47
CA LEU A 253 1.77 16.55 7.97
C LEU A 253 3.24 16.32 7.60
N GLY A 254 3.75 15.10 7.69
CA GLY A 254 5.08 14.72 7.27
C GLY A 254 5.33 14.96 5.77
N HIS A 255 4.38 14.62 4.90
CA HIS A 255 4.45 14.96 3.46
C HIS A 255 4.53 16.49 3.28
N GLY A 256 3.62 17.23 3.90
CA GLY A 256 3.57 18.69 3.84
C GLY A 256 4.84 19.38 4.36
N LEU A 257 5.50 18.83 5.38
CA LEU A 257 6.76 19.36 5.90
C LEU A 257 7.90 19.27 4.89
N VAL A 258 7.97 18.21 4.08
CA VAL A 258 8.97 18.08 3.00
C VAL A 258 8.77 19.18 1.96
N HIS A 259 7.54 19.53 1.62
CA HIS A 259 7.23 20.64 0.71
C HIS A 259 7.52 22.01 1.36
N TYR A 260 7.07 22.25 2.59
CA TYR A 260 7.29 23.52 3.31
C TYR A 260 8.77 23.84 3.57
N PHE A 261 9.64 22.83 3.61
CA PHE A 261 11.08 23.01 3.80
C PHE A 261 11.92 22.84 2.53
N ASP A 262 11.34 22.96 1.33
CA ASP A 262 12.06 22.82 0.04
C ASP A 262 12.89 21.52 -0.04
N GLU A 263 12.29 20.40 0.39
CA GLU A 263 12.91 19.07 0.50
C GLU A 263 14.10 18.97 1.47
N ASN A 264 14.27 19.95 2.37
CA ASN A 264 15.27 19.88 3.41
C ASN A 264 14.90 18.86 4.49
N LEU A 265 15.41 17.64 4.34
CA LEU A 265 15.17 16.51 5.25
C LEU A 265 15.47 16.85 6.72
N ASP A 266 16.61 17.49 7.00
CA ASP A 266 17.03 17.85 8.37
C ASP A 266 15.98 18.76 9.06
N SER A 267 15.45 19.75 8.35
CA SER A 267 14.45 20.68 8.88
C SER A 267 13.07 20.03 9.03
N SER A 268 12.71 19.17 8.07
CA SER A 268 11.46 18.38 8.10
C SER A 268 11.42 17.44 9.32
N LEU A 269 12.52 16.71 9.57
CA LEU A 269 12.62 15.80 10.71
C LEU A 269 12.70 16.52 12.05
N GLN A 270 13.43 17.64 12.13
CA GLN A 270 13.49 18.46 13.33
C GLN A 270 12.09 18.93 13.77
N MET A 271 11.19 19.17 12.81
CA MET A 271 9.80 19.52 13.07
C MET A 271 8.99 18.36 13.65
N CYS A 272 9.16 17.14 13.13
CA CYS A 272 8.57 15.92 13.69
C CYS A 272 9.11 15.60 15.10
N HIS A 273 10.39 15.88 15.35
CA HIS A 273 11.06 15.60 16.63
C HIS A 273 10.51 16.41 17.82
N ASP A 274 9.85 17.54 17.57
CA ASP A 274 9.19 18.34 18.61
C ASP A 274 7.82 17.75 19.07
N LEU A 275 7.29 16.75 18.34
CA LEU A 275 6.03 16.06 18.65
C LEU A 275 6.20 15.00 19.76
N SER A 276 5.11 14.39 20.25
CA SER A 276 5.21 13.19 21.10
C SER A 276 5.79 12.01 20.31
N PHE A 277 6.35 11.00 21.00
CA PHE A 277 7.08 9.90 20.35
C PHE A 277 6.34 9.19 19.20
N TYR A 278 5.03 8.96 19.32
CA TYR A 278 4.26 8.30 18.25
C TYR A 278 3.84 9.27 17.13
N GLN A 279 3.45 10.50 17.47
CA GLN A 279 3.24 11.55 16.46
C GLN A 279 4.52 11.78 15.65
N ASN A 280 5.67 11.85 16.32
CA ASN A 280 7.00 11.93 15.71
C ASN A 280 7.22 10.73 14.77
N ARG A 281 6.99 9.49 15.21
CA ARG A 281 7.06 8.28 14.37
C ARG A 281 6.18 8.35 13.11
N LEU A 282 4.94 8.84 13.21
CA LEU A 282 4.03 8.98 12.06
C LEU A 282 4.48 10.09 11.11
N CYS A 283 4.81 11.26 11.64
CA CYS A 283 5.33 12.41 10.91
C CYS A 283 6.63 12.06 10.18
N MET A 284 7.56 11.39 10.85
CA MET A 284 8.78 10.85 10.25
C MET A 284 8.48 9.88 9.11
N LYS A 285 7.46 9.02 9.23
CA LYS A 285 7.09 8.11 8.14
C LYS A 285 6.64 8.87 6.90
N GLY A 286 5.75 9.86 7.04
CA GLY A 286 5.32 10.70 5.92
C GLY A 286 6.47 11.55 5.33
N VAL A 287 7.34 12.12 6.19
CA VAL A 287 8.56 12.81 5.74
C VAL A 287 9.44 11.87 4.92
N MET A 288 9.68 10.65 5.41
CA MET A 288 10.55 9.70 4.73
C MET A 288 9.92 9.19 3.44
N MET A 289 8.62 8.88 3.42
CA MET A 289 7.88 8.46 2.21
C MET A 289 8.01 9.54 1.13
N GLN A 290 7.52 10.76 1.39
CA GLN A 290 7.59 11.86 0.45
C GLN A 290 9.02 12.17 -0.01
N TYR A 291 10.00 12.13 0.90
CA TYR A 291 11.40 12.39 0.56
C TYR A 291 12.01 11.27 -0.31
N THR A 292 11.78 9.99 0.03
CA THR A 292 12.28 8.86 -0.75
C THR A 292 11.63 8.81 -2.12
N ASP A 293 10.32 9.05 -2.21
CA ASP A 293 9.56 9.08 -3.46
C ASP A 293 10.03 10.22 -4.36
N ASN A 294 10.16 11.45 -3.83
CA ASN A 294 10.66 12.60 -4.59
C ASN A 294 12.06 12.35 -5.14
N VAL A 295 12.98 11.77 -4.34
CA VAL A 295 14.35 11.52 -4.81
C VAL A 295 14.40 10.37 -5.82
N LEU A 296 13.74 9.24 -5.55
CA LEU A 296 13.78 8.07 -6.43
C LEU A 296 13.07 8.31 -7.76
N THR A 297 11.95 9.03 -7.77
CA THR A 297 11.23 9.40 -9.02
C THR A 297 12.07 10.35 -9.89
N ARG A 298 12.81 11.29 -9.29
CA ARG A 298 13.61 12.28 -10.06
C ARG A 298 15.01 11.81 -10.44
N GLN A 299 15.65 10.95 -9.64
CA GLN A 299 17.05 10.52 -9.81
C GLN A 299 17.21 9.06 -10.23
N GLY A 300 16.15 8.24 -10.10
CA GLY A 300 16.13 6.83 -10.46
C GLY A 300 16.80 5.90 -9.43
N MET A 301 16.47 4.62 -9.51
CA MET A 301 16.93 3.56 -8.61
C MET A 301 18.35 3.07 -8.95
N SER A 302 19.35 3.92 -8.76
CA SER A 302 20.77 3.52 -8.86
C SER A 302 21.37 3.18 -7.49
N GLY A 303 22.41 2.34 -7.45
CA GLY A 303 23.09 2.00 -6.20
C GLY A 303 23.76 3.18 -5.50
N ASP A 304 24.21 4.17 -6.28
CA ASP A 304 24.74 5.44 -5.77
C ASP A 304 23.61 6.23 -5.10
N VAL A 305 22.44 6.41 -5.76
CA VAL A 305 21.27 7.11 -5.19
C VAL A 305 20.75 6.40 -3.94
N LEU A 306 20.53 5.08 -3.99
CA LEU A 306 19.99 4.31 -2.85
C LEU A 306 20.94 4.31 -1.65
N SER A 307 22.26 4.25 -1.87
CA SER A 307 23.25 4.36 -0.79
C SER A 307 23.39 5.79 -0.24
N ASP A 308 23.11 6.79 -1.06
CA ASP A 308 23.21 8.20 -0.68
C ASP A 308 21.94 8.78 -0.04
N LEU A 309 20.79 8.16 -0.24
CA LEU A 309 19.47 8.63 0.21
C LEU A 309 19.30 8.65 1.73
N CYS A 310 19.79 7.61 2.42
CA CYS A 310 19.65 7.45 3.87
C CYS A 310 21.02 7.22 4.55
N LYS A 311 21.88 8.25 4.65
CA LYS A 311 23.21 8.07 5.26
C LYS A 311 23.17 8.10 6.79
N GLU A 312 23.78 7.10 7.42
CA GLU A 312 24.05 7.03 8.87
C GLU A 312 24.91 8.20 9.39
N SER A 313 25.60 8.93 8.50
CA SER A 313 26.32 10.16 8.85
C SER A 313 25.44 11.42 8.92
N GLN A 314 24.21 11.36 8.40
CA GLN A 314 23.22 12.44 8.41
C GLN A 314 22.09 12.13 9.41
N LEU A 315 21.63 10.87 9.42
CA LEU A 315 20.49 10.40 10.21
C LEU A 315 20.94 9.59 11.42
N SER A 316 20.28 9.78 12.57
CA SER A 316 20.68 9.15 13.83
C SER A 316 19.66 8.11 14.31
N GLY A 317 20.14 6.96 14.80
CA GLY A 317 19.31 5.99 15.51
C GLY A 317 18.06 5.53 14.74
N ILE A 318 16.90 6.08 15.13
CA ILE A 318 15.58 5.72 14.58
C ILE A 318 15.30 6.37 13.22
N ASP A 319 15.85 7.56 12.94
CA ASP A 319 15.69 8.26 11.67
C ASP A 319 16.29 7.45 10.52
N PHE A 320 17.50 6.91 10.74
CA PHE A 320 18.18 6.06 9.77
C PHE A 320 17.42 4.75 9.50
N ALA A 321 16.79 4.18 10.53
CA ALA A 321 15.99 2.96 10.39
C ALA A 321 14.71 3.23 9.58
N GLU A 322 13.90 4.23 9.94
CA GLU A 322 12.68 4.56 9.21
C GLU A 322 12.98 5.00 7.77
N CYS A 323 14.02 5.82 7.54
CA CYS A 323 14.46 6.17 6.17
C CYS A 323 14.78 4.91 5.35
N SER A 324 15.60 4.01 5.92
CA SER A 324 16.01 2.78 5.22
C SER A 324 14.82 1.83 4.99
N MET A 325 13.85 1.79 5.90
CA MET A 325 12.59 1.04 5.70
C MET A 325 11.71 1.68 4.62
N SER A 326 11.64 3.01 4.57
CA SER A 326 10.89 3.77 3.55
C SER A 326 11.42 3.51 2.14
N ILE A 327 12.74 3.40 1.96
CA ILE A 327 13.31 2.91 0.69
C ILE A 327 12.71 1.53 0.34
N GLY A 328 12.56 0.64 1.31
CA GLY A 328 11.97 -0.68 1.13
C GLY A 328 10.51 -0.65 0.69
N THR A 329 9.67 0.17 1.33
CA THR A 329 8.25 0.31 1.00
C THR A 329 8.08 0.94 -0.38
N THR A 330 8.74 2.07 -0.67
CA THR A 330 8.75 2.70 -2.00
C THR A 330 9.23 1.74 -3.11
N LEU A 331 10.24 0.92 -2.84
CA LEU A 331 10.71 -0.10 -3.80
C LEU A 331 9.68 -1.20 -4.07
N ALA A 332 8.76 -1.49 -3.15
CA ALA A 332 7.70 -2.47 -3.38
C ALA A 332 6.82 -2.02 -4.56
N PHE A 333 6.28 -0.80 -4.48
CA PHE A 333 5.45 -0.21 -5.52
C PHE A 333 6.17 -0.12 -6.87
N PHE A 334 7.41 0.40 -6.88
CA PHE A 334 8.22 0.51 -8.10
C PHE A 334 8.59 -0.83 -8.75
N THR A 335 8.53 -1.94 -8.01
CA THR A 335 8.75 -3.29 -8.53
C THR A 335 7.46 -4.09 -8.70
N ASN A 336 6.28 -3.45 -8.73
CA ASN A 336 4.99 -4.13 -8.86
C ASN A 336 4.83 -5.22 -7.77
N HIS A 337 5.25 -4.89 -6.55
CA HIS A 337 5.34 -5.75 -5.38
C HIS A 337 6.19 -7.04 -5.56
N ASN A 338 7.03 -7.12 -6.60
CA ASN A 338 7.92 -8.25 -6.83
C ASN A 338 9.09 -8.26 -5.83
N PHE A 339 8.95 -9.05 -4.76
CA PHE A 339 9.96 -9.16 -3.70
C PHE A 339 11.37 -9.45 -4.23
N ASP A 340 11.52 -10.33 -5.22
CA ASP A 340 12.84 -10.69 -5.76
C ASP A 340 13.47 -9.54 -6.57
N GLU A 341 12.68 -8.62 -7.12
CA GLU A 341 13.16 -7.41 -7.80
C GLU A 341 13.45 -6.28 -6.82
N GLY A 342 12.53 -5.98 -5.89
CA GLY A 342 12.80 -5.03 -4.82
C GLY A 342 14.03 -5.41 -4.00
N ALA A 343 14.22 -6.71 -3.74
CA ALA A 343 15.39 -7.21 -3.03
C ALA A 343 16.69 -7.00 -3.82
N LYS A 344 16.69 -7.12 -5.16
CA LYS A 344 17.87 -6.76 -6.00
C LYS A 344 18.23 -5.29 -5.80
N SER A 345 17.25 -4.40 -5.74
CA SER A 345 17.46 -2.96 -5.50
C SER A 345 17.97 -2.69 -4.07
N CYS A 346 17.35 -3.24 -3.02
CA CYS A 346 17.88 -3.15 -1.65
C CYS A 346 19.33 -3.69 -1.54
N ASN A 347 19.68 -4.73 -2.29
CA ASN A 347 21.04 -5.30 -2.30
C ASN A 347 22.12 -4.35 -2.86
N LEU A 348 21.74 -3.25 -3.52
CA LEU A 348 22.65 -2.20 -3.97
C LEU A 348 23.12 -1.29 -2.82
N ILE A 349 22.42 -1.27 -1.69
CA ILE A 349 22.81 -0.49 -0.51
C ILE A 349 24.07 -1.11 0.12
N GLU A 350 25.16 -0.34 0.16
CA GLU A 350 26.45 -0.84 0.70
C GLU A 350 26.37 -1.15 2.20
N ASN A 351 25.71 -0.28 2.98
CA ASN A 351 25.55 -0.43 4.42
C ASN A 351 24.62 -1.61 4.75
N LYS A 352 25.15 -2.63 5.46
CA LYS A 352 24.39 -3.85 5.79
C LYS A 352 23.28 -3.67 6.81
N GLN A 353 23.30 -2.62 7.62
CA GLN A 353 22.17 -2.30 8.48
C GLN A 353 21.04 -1.65 7.66
N GLY A 354 21.38 -0.66 6.83
CA GLY A 354 20.42 -0.02 5.91
C GLY A 354 19.79 -1.00 4.93
N GLN A 355 20.58 -1.90 4.33
CA GLN A 355 20.07 -2.98 3.47
C GLN A 355 19.06 -3.88 4.21
N ASN A 356 19.34 -4.25 5.46
CA ASN A 356 18.43 -5.11 6.23
C ASN A 356 17.09 -4.41 6.50
N TYR A 357 17.11 -3.11 6.82
CA TYR A 357 15.90 -2.30 7.00
C TYR A 357 15.13 -2.11 5.69
N CYS A 358 15.81 -1.91 4.55
CA CYS A 358 15.19 -1.90 3.22
C CYS A 358 14.48 -3.22 2.92
N LEU A 359 15.14 -4.35 3.18
CA LEU A 359 14.54 -5.69 3.05
C LEU A 359 13.46 -6.02 4.10
N GLU A 360 13.31 -5.19 5.14
CA GLU A 360 12.26 -5.30 6.16
C GLU A 360 11.04 -4.46 5.73
N GLY A 361 11.23 -3.19 5.35
CA GLY A 361 10.18 -2.34 4.77
C GLY A 361 9.55 -2.95 3.52
N LEU A 362 10.37 -3.46 2.60
CA LEU A 362 9.91 -4.16 1.39
C LEU A 362 9.01 -5.37 1.71
N LYS A 363 9.27 -6.08 2.80
CA LYS A 363 8.42 -7.22 3.20
C LYS A 363 7.13 -6.78 3.84
N LEU A 364 7.16 -5.73 4.64
CA LEU A 364 5.96 -5.20 5.29
C LEU A 364 4.97 -4.73 4.23
N GLU A 365 5.43 -3.93 3.26
CA GLU A 365 4.57 -3.45 2.16
C GLU A 365 3.97 -4.59 1.34
N ILE A 366 4.80 -5.55 0.91
CA ILE A 366 4.34 -6.72 0.14
C ILE A 366 3.41 -7.63 0.96
N GLN A 367 3.53 -7.64 2.30
CA GLN A 367 2.64 -8.41 3.18
C GLN A 367 1.31 -7.71 3.50
N ASP A 368 1.29 -6.37 3.47
CA ASP A 368 0.08 -5.58 3.69
C ASP A 368 -0.69 -5.32 2.37
N SER A 369 -0.03 -5.47 1.21
CA SER A 369 -0.60 -5.43 -0.14
C SER A 369 -1.66 -6.52 -0.37
N GLU A 370 -2.83 -6.10 -0.88
CA GLU A 370 -4.01 -6.94 -1.13
C GLU A 370 -3.72 -8.06 -2.16
N LYS A 371 -2.69 -7.88 -2.99
CA LYS A 371 -2.20 -8.82 -4.01
C LYS A 371 -1.71 -10.17 -3.48
N TYR A 372 -1.34 -10.27 -2.20
CA TYR A 372 -0.73 -11.46 -1.60
C TYR A 372 -1.61 -12.15 -0.53
N GLU A 373 -2.92 -11.90 -0.51
CA GLU A 373 -3.87 -12.48 0.46
C GLU A 373 -4.22 -13.98 0.24
N GLU A 374 -3.27 -14.85 -0.14
CA GLU A 374 -3.50 -16.31 -0.17
C GLU A 374 -3.69 -16.92 1.24
N GLU A 375 -3.00 -16.37 2.25
CA GLU A 375 -3.45 -16.42 3.64
C GLU A 375 -3.41 -15.00 4.19
N PRO A 376 -4.53 -14.26 4.23
CA PRO A 376 -4.52 -12.98 4.89
C PRO A 376 -4.11 -13.19 6.34
N LEU A 377 -3.24 -12.32 6.84
CA LEU A 377 -3.24 -12.00 8.26
C LEU A 377 -4.57 -11.30 8.54
N THR A 378 -5.63 -12.12 8.63
CA THR A 378 -7.05 -11.78 8.83
C THR A 378 -7.14 -10.50 9.62
N LEU A 379 -7.84 -9.46 9.14
CA LEU A 379 -7.89 -8.09 9.70
C LEU A 379 -7.78 -8.03 11.25
N ASP A 380 -8.47 -8.97 11.92
CA ASP A 380 -8.39 -9.38 13.33
C ASP A 380 -6.99 -9.65 13.96
N LYS A 381 -5.92 -9.71 13.17
CA LYS A 381 -4.53 -10.01 13.58
C LYS A 381 -3.55 -8.89 13.26
N ARG A 382 -3.87 -7.96 12.36
CA ARG A 382 -3.01 -6.80 12.07
C ARG A 382 -2.91 -5.93 13.34
N GLU A 383 -1.73 -5.41 13.66
CA GLU A 383 -1.53 -4.57 14.84
C GLU A 383 -2.18 -3.19 14.61
N LYS A 384 -3.14 -2.82 15.45
CA LYS A 384 -3.80 -1.51 15.38
C LYS A 384 -3.16 -0.55 16.39
N PHE A 385 -2.68 0.59 15.92
CA PHE A 385 -2.27 1.70 16.78
C PHE A 385 -3.50 2.54 17.12
N GLN A 386 -3.74 2.78 18.40
CA GLN A 386 -4.97 3.39 18.90
C GLN A 386 -4.61 4.47 19.92
N PRO A 387 -4.22 5.67 19.47
CA PRO A 387 -3.83 6.80 20.31
C PRO A 387 -4.95 7.21 21.25
N GLN A 388 -4.62 7.43 22.52
CA GLN A 388 -5.54 7.88 23.54
C GLN A 388 -5.09 9.24 24.07
N PHE A 389 -5.85 10.29 23.74
CA PHE A 389 -5.56 11.65 24.17
C PHE A 389 -5.77 11.81 25.67
N VAL A 390 -4.87 12.54 26.32
CA VAL A 390 -4.99 12.88 27.74
C VAL A 390 -5.57 14.29 27.87
N ASP A 391 -6.78 14.37 28.44
CA ASP A 391 -7.50 15.62 28.70
C ASP A 391 -6.59 16.71 29.29
N GLU A 392 -6.78 17.95 28.82
CA GLU A 392 -6.00 19.13 29.21
C GLU A 392 -4.50 19.10 28.84
N THR A 393 -4.06 18.16 27.98
CA THR A 393 -2.68 18.06 27.46
C THR A 393 -2.61 17.85 25.94
N SER A 394 -1.49 18.24 25.31
CA SER A 394 -1.14 17.92 23.91
C SER A 394 -0.39 16.58 23.76
N LYS A 395 -0.62 15.65 24.70
CA LYS A 395 0.13 14.39 24.80
C LYS A 395 -0.82 13.19 24.74
N VAL A 396 -0.28 12.12 24.18
CA VAL A 396 -1.02 10.90 23.83
C VAL A 396 -0.41 9.72 24.58
N ILE A 397 -1.25 8.76 24.97
CA ILE A 397 -0.84 7.42 25.38
C ILE A 397 -1.22 6.48 24.25
N ASP A 398 -0.23 5.93 23.54
CA ASP A 398 -0.47 5.11 22.37
C ASP A 398 -0.60 3.65 22.74
N ILE A 399 -1.62 2.99 22.21
CA ILE A 399 -1.90 1.58 22.47
C ILE A 399 -1.84 0.80 21.15
N GLN A 400 -0.86 -0.08 21.03
CA GLN A 400 -0.67 -0.98 19.89
C GLN A 400 -1.19 -2.38 20.28
N SER A 401 -2.26 -2.82 19.61
CA SER A 401 -2.89 -4.13 19.82
C SER A 401 -3.74 -4.52 18.60
N PRO A 402 -3.88 -5.81 18.24
CA PRO A 402 -4.90 -6.24 17.29
C PRO A 402 -6.34 -6.05 17.81
N ALA A 403 -6.54 -5.94 19.13
CA ALA A 403 -7.83 -5.68 19.75
C ALA A 403 -8.22 -4.20 19.66
N ILE A 404 -9.52 -3.91 19.52
CA ILE A 404 -10.07 -2.55 19.51
C ILE A 404 -10.16 -2.03 20.95
N ILE A 405 -9.64 -0.82 21.20
CA ILE A 405 -9.68 -0.11 22.48
C ILE A 405 -10.94 0.77 22.55
N SER A 406 -11.58 0.79 23.71
CA SER A 406 -12.71 1.69 24.03
C SER A 406 -12.69 2.11 25.51
N ASP A 407 -13.56 3.05 25.91
CA ASP A 407 -13.71 3.53 27.29
C ASP A 407 -12.39 3.91 28.00
N PHE A 408 -11.45 4.52 27.27
CA PHE A 408 -10.17 4.94 27.83
C PHE A 408 -10.34 6.04 28.89
N GLN A 409 -9.59 5.92 29.99
CA GLN A 409 -9.52 6.91 31.06
C GLN A 409 -8.08 6.99 31.58
N PHE A 410 -7.57 8.22 31.69
CA PHE A 410 -6.35 8.53 32.40
C PHE A 410 -6.67 9.36 33.65
N VAL A 411 -6.28 8.87 34.82
CA VAL A 411 -6.53 9.53 36.12
C VAL A 411 -5.19 9.73 36.84
N PRO A 412 -4.48 10.85 36.58
CA PRO A 412 -3.12 11.05 37.07
C PRO A 412 -3.02 11.11 38.61
N GLU A 413 -4.03 11.63 39.32
CA GLU A 413 -4.05 11.66 40.79
C GLU A 413 -4.14 10.27 41.41
N ALA A 414 -4.79 9.34 40.72
CA ALA A 414 -4.90 7.94 41.11
C ALA A 414 -3.71 7.10 40.61
N GLY A 415 -2.96 7.61 39.63
CA GLY A 415 -1.99 6.83 38.87
C GLY A 415 -2.66 5.70 38.09
N LEU A 416 -3.80 5.96 37.44
CA LEU A 416 -4.57 4.93 36.74
C LEU A 416 -4.66 5.20 35.24
N ILE A 417 -4.34 4.20 34.44
CA ILE A 417 -4.79 4.05 33.05
C ILE A 417 -5.89 2.99 33.07
N SER A 418 -7.03 3.22 32.42
CA SER A 418 -8.10 2.24 32.24
C SER A 418 -8.59 2.24 30.81
N PHE A 419 -8.98 1.08 30.29
CA PHE A 419 -9.70 0.94 29.01
C PHE A 419 -10.43 -0.41 28.93
N VAL A 420 -11.19 -0.61 27.85
CA VAL A 420 -11.90 -1.84 27.47
C VAL A 420 -11.33 -2.35 26.16
N ILE A 421 -11.27 -3.68 25.97
CA ILE A 421 -10.86 -4.31 24.71
C ILE A 421 -11.95 -5.23 24.13
N ASP A 422 -12.07 -5.29 22.81
CA ASP A 422 -13.06 -6.16 22.15
C ASP A 422 -12.71 -7.66 22.23
N ARG A 423 -11.43 -8.01 22.41
CA ARG A 423 -10.92 -9.40 22.44
C ARG A 423 -9.59 -9.52 23.20
N PRO A 424 -9.27 -10.66 23.85
CA PRO A 424 -8.05 -10.83 24.63
C PRO A 424 -6.81 -11.02 23.72
N GLN A 425 -6.18 -9.92 23.32
CA GLN A 425 -4.92 -9.88 22.57
C GLN A 425 -3.82 -9.15 23.34
N TYR A 426 -2.57 -9.33 22.94
CA TYR A 426 -1.46 -8.59 23.55
C TYR A 426 -1.62 -7.08 23.35
N VAL A 427 -1.10 -6.32 24.30
CA VAL A 427 -1.10 -4.86 24.29
C VAL A 427 0.33 -4.36 24.52
N VAL A 428 0.76 -3.40 23.69
CA VAL A 428 1.95 -2.59 23.91
C VAL A 428 1.48 -1.14 24.07
N MET A 429 1.80 -0.51 25.19
CA MET A 429 1.52 0.91 25.40
C MET A 429 2.81 1.71 25.38
N TYR A 430 2.76 2.91 24.80
CA TYR A 430 3.83 3.89 24.85
C TYR A 430 3.33 5.06 25.71
N VAL A 431 4.00 5.29 26.84
CA VAL A 431 3.56 6.28 27.85
C VAL A 431 4.65 7.32 28.05
N PRO A 432 4.36 8.62 27.85
CA PRO A 432 5.25 9.72 28.23
C PRO A 432 5.77 9.58 29.66
N ASN A 433 7.09 9.72 29.85
CA ASN A 433 7.75 9.46 31.12
C ASN A 433 7.29 10.40 32.24
N GLU A 434 6.76 11.58 31.91
CA GLU A 434 6.15 12.52 32.86
C GLU A 434 4.82 12.03 33.46
N PHE A 435 4.08 11.18 32.75
CA PHE A 435 2.86 10.55 33.28
C PHE A 435 3.18 9.40 34.24
N LEU A 436 4.36 8.79 34.12
CA LEU A 436 4.74 7.61 34.90
C LEU A 436 5.09 7.97 36.35
N THR A 437 4.27 7.47 37.27
CA THR A 437 4.56 7.52 38.72
C THR A 437 4.98 6.15 39.23
N SER A 438 5.62 6.11 40.42
CA SER A 438 6.00 4.87 41.12
C SER A 438 4.84 4.03 41.66
N LYS A 439 3.61 4.38 41.29
CA LYS A 439 2.36 3.71 41.68
C LYS A 439 1.35 3.66 40.55
N MET A 440 1.78 3.74 39.28
CA MET A 440 0.85 3.62 38.18
C MET A 440 0.33 2.17 38.06
N ALA A 441 -0.98 2.04 37.80
CA ALA A 441 -1.71 0.82 37.52
C ALA A 441 -2.46 0.94 36.18
N VAL A 442 -2.71 -0.21 35.55
CA VAL A 442 -3.36 -0.31 34.23
C VAL A 442 -4.53 -1.29 34.35
N THR A 443 -5.76 -0.84 34.10
CA THR A 443 -6.96 -1.70 34.08
C THR A 443 -7.45 -1.93 32.65
N VAL A 444 -7.81 -3.18 32.37
CA VAL A 444 -8.43 -3.62 31.12
C VAL A 444 -9.74 -4.34 31.44
N ASP A 445 -10.84 -3.95 30.81
CA ASP A 445 -12.21 -4.42 31.08
C ASP A 445 -12.63 -4.27 32.56
N GLY A 446 -12.12 -3.22 33.21
CA GLY A 446 -12.28 -2.99 34.66
C GLY A 446 -11.55 -3.99 35.56
N GLN A 447 -10.75 -4.89 34.98
CA GLN A 447 -9.87 -5.85 35.66
C GLN A 447 -8.41 -5.38 35.56
N ILE A 448 -7.50 -6.00 36.29
CA ILE A 448 -6.05 -5.75 36.17
C ILE A 448 -5.43 -7.08 35.66
N PRO A 449 -4.42 -7.12 34.77
CA PRO A 449 -3.82 -8.36 34.24
C PRO A 449 -2.79 -9.09 35.15
N ASN A 450 -2.85 -10.43 35.26
CA ASN A 450 -2.10 -11.28 36.21
C ASN A 450 -0.60 -11.22 35.94
N SER A 451 -0.21 -10.95 34.70
CA SER A 451 1.19 -10.94 34.28
C SER A 451 1.51 -9.80 33.32
N ILE A 452 1.72 -8.60 33.88
CA ILE A 452 2.44 -7.52 33.20
C ILE A 452 3.93 -7.70 33.44
N SER A 453 4.69 -8.06 32.40
CA SER A 453 6.15 -7.98 32.44
C SER A 453 6.59 -6.63 31.89
N ALA A 454 6.81 -5.65 32.77
CA ALA A 454 7.49 -4.42 32.41
C ALA A 454 8.97 -4.73 32.07
N LYS A 455 9.22 -5.13 30.82
CA LYS A 455 10.52 -4.89 30.19
C LYS A 455 10.61 -3.40 29.95
N GLY A 456 11.24 -2.69 30.88
CA GLY A 456 11.59 -1.28 30.71
C GLY A 456 12.65 -1.12 29.63
N ASN A 457 12.25 -1.36 28.38
CA ASN A 457 12.97 -0.94 27.20
C ASN A 457 12.66 0.55 27.04
N VAL A 458 13.51 1.36 27.65
CA VAL A 458 13.56 2.82 27.43
C VAL A 458 13.86 3.03 25.94
N LEU A 459 12.89 3.58 25.19
CA LEU A 459 13.02 3.89 23.76
C LEU A 459 13.44 5.36 23.57
N GLY A 460 14.45 5.79 24.33
CA GLY A 460 14.84 7.20 24.47
C GLY A 460 14.38 7.81 25.80
N ASP A 461 14.87 9.02 26.10
CA ASP A 461 14.79 9.61 27.44
C ASP A 461 13.37 9.99 27.90
N ASP A 462 12.40 10.10 26.96
CA ASP A 462 11.10 10.74 27.20
C ASP A 462 9.88 9.79 27.20
N VAL A 463 10.00 8.53 26.75
CA VAL A 463 8.88 7.57 26.68
C VAL A 463 9.26 6.17 27.14
N SER A 464 8.36 5.50 27.86
CA SER A 464 8.50 4.09 28.24
C SER A 464 7.49 3.20 27.52
N MET A 465 7.97 2.03 27.07
CA MET A 465 7.12 0.94 26.57
C MET A 465 6.63 0.04 27.71
N ILE A 466 5.33 -0.27 27.73
CA ILE A 466 4.69 -1.21 28.66
C ILE A 466 4.01 -2.31 27.83
N ARG A 467 4.53 -3.54 27.87
CA ARG A 467 3.94 -4.69 27.15
C ARG A 467 3.32 -5.71 28.09
N PHE A 468 2.12 -6.17 27.76
CA PHE A 468 1.41 -7.22 28.50
C PHE A 468 0.44 -8.01 27.62
N VAL A 469 -0.14 -9.07 28.19
CA VAL A 469 -1.28 -9.80 27.63
C VAL A 469 -2.38 -9.76 28.69
N PRO A 470 -3.57 -9.21 28.41
CA PRO A 470 -4.70 -9.19 29.31
C PRO A 470 -5.20 -10.61 29.62
N ASP A 471 -5.47 -10.88 30.89
CA ASP A 471 -6.14 -12.08 31.37
C ASP A 471 -7.04 -11.77 32.59
N ASN A 472 -7.90 -12.71 32.99
CA ASN A 472 -9.13 -12.48 33.79
C ASN A 472 -8.93 -12.17 35.31
N SER A 473 -7.86 -11.46 35.68
CA SER A 473 -7.30 -11.03 37.01
C SER A 473 -5.80 -10.77 36.78
N GLY A 474 -4.92 -10.19 37.62
CA GLY A 474 -4.99 -9.43 38.89
C GLY A 474 -3.91 -8.30 38.95
N LEU A 475 -3.50 -7.77 40.11
CA LEU A 475 -2.87 -6.43 40.25
C LEU A 475 -1.33 -6.30 40.02
N VAL A 476 -0.86 -5.20 39.40
CA VAL A 476 0.57 -4.83 39.23
C VAL A 476 0.86 -3.35 39.59
N MET A 477 2.11 -3.04 39.99
CA MET A 477 2.63 -1.68 40.24
C MET A 477 3.79 -1.34 39.29
N ILE A 478 3.72 -0.21 38.60
CA ILE A 478 4.83 0.30 37.77
C ILE A 478 5.90 0.91 38.67
N THR A 479 7.15 0.43 38.51
CA THR A 479 8.33 1.02 39.15
C THR A 479 9.15 1.72 38.08
N PRO A 480 9.36 3.05 38.14
CA PRO A 480 10.27 3.72 37.21
C PRO A 480 11.68 3.14 37.40
N LEU A 481 12.33 2.79 36.29
CA LEU A 481 13.75 2.48 36.33
C LEU A 481 14.52 3.75 36.75
N PRO A 482 15.52 3.65 37.64
CA PRO A 482 16.38 4.78 37.94
C PRO A 482 17.17 5.17 36.68
N LYS A 483 17.41 6.49 36.53
CA LYS A 483 18.31 7.06 35.51
C LYS A 483 19.70 6.41 35.52
#